data_AF-A0A3A9EWQ3-F1
#
_entry.id   AF-A0A3A9EWQ3-F1
#
_cell.length_a   1.000
_cell.length_b   1.000
_cell.length_c   1.000
_cell.angle_alpha   90.00
_cell.angle_beta   90.00
_cell.angle_gamma   90.00
#
_symmetry.space_group_name_H-M   'P 1'
#
loop_
_entity.id
_entity.type
_entity.pdbx_description
1 polymer ?
#
loop_
_entity_poly.entity_id
_entity_poly.type
_entity_poly.pdbx_seq_one_letter_code
_entity_poly.pdbx_strand_id
1 'polypeptide(L)'
;MAQTVNLREAEYQTIVTELSQMHTDQLRNVEDFIAEMKMMVTSQEIFWANKTSAKMVDMLDVLSNDIMTLVEQAFQDSEAGVANMIASTVTTDTACG
;
A
#
# COMPACT_ATOMS: atom_id res chain seq x y z
N MET A 1 39.51 -2.02 -16.80
CA MET A 1 38.22 -2.74 -16.75
C MET A 1 37.28 -1.86 -15.95
N ALA A 2 36.52 -1.01 -16.65
CA ALA A 2 35.53 -0.18 -16.00
C ALA A 2 34.48 -1.13 -15.42
N GLN A 3 34.29 -1.09 -14.10
CA GLN A 3 33.09 -1.65 -13.50
C GLN A 3 31.93 -0.95 -14.19
N THR A 4 31.24 -1.66 -15.08
CA THR A 4 29.90 -1.31 -15.50
C THR A 4 29.04 -1.52 -14.26
N VAL A 5 29.12 -0.60 -13.31
CA VAL A 5 28.13 -0.49 -12.23
C VAL A 5 26.83 -0.32 -12.98
N ASN A 6 25.95 -1.31 -12.87
CA ASN A 6 24.70 -1.36 -13.63
C ASN A 6 23.79 -0.25 -13.07
N LEU A 7 24.01 0.99 -13.53
CA LEU A 7 23.29 2.18 -13.07
C LEU A 7 21.76 1.97 -13.14
N ARG A 8 21.31 1.17 -14.11
CA ARG A 8 19.92 0.73 -14.26
C ARG A 8 19.40 -0.10 -13.09
N GLU A 9 20.19 -1.01 -12.53
CA GLU A 9 19.76 -1.84 -11.39
C GLU A 9 19.51 -0.99 -10.15
N ALA A 10 20.38 -0.01 -9.90
CA ALA A 10 20.19 0.95 -8.81
C ALA A 10 18.94 1.82 -9.03
N GLU A 11 18.71 2.30 -10.25
CA GLU A 11 17.50 3.05 -10.62
C GLU A 11 16.22 2.21 -10.44
N TYR A 12 16.24 0.95 -10.83
CA TYR A 12 15.13 0.02 -10.62
C TYR A 12 14.87 -0.25 -9.14
N GLN A 13 15.92 -0.41 -8.33
CA GLN A 13 15.79 -0.59 -6.88
C GLN A 13 15.17 0.65 -6.21
N THR A 14 15.53 1.85 -6.67
CA THR A 14 14.91 3.10 -6.21
C THR A 14 13.42 3.13 -6.52
N ILE A 15 13.01 2.76 -7.75
CA ILE A 15 11.60 2.73 -8.14
C ILE A 15 10.78 1.79 -7.25
N VAL A 16 11.30 0.58 -6.97
CA VAL A 16 10.62 -0.38 -6.08
C VAL A 16 10.49 0.17 -4.66
N THR A 17 11.53 0.83 -4.17
CA THR A 17 11.55 1.42 -2.83
C THR A 17 10.54 2.57 -2.73
N GLU A 18 10.53 3.49 -3.70
CA GLU A 18 9.58 4.61 -3.74
C GLU A 18 8.13 4.13 -3.90
N LEU A 19 7.89 3.08 -4.70
CA LEU A 19 6.57 2.48 -4.85
C LEU A 19 6.06 1.89 -3.53
N SER A 20 6.90 1.10 -2.85
CA SER A 20 6.55 0.48 -1.57
C SER A 20 6.31 1.52 -0.46
N GLN A 21 7.13 2.58 -0.43
CA GLN A 21 6.95 3.71 0.47
C GLN A 21 5.61 4.42 0.21
N MET A 22 5.29 4.69 -1.05
CA MET A 22 4.05 5.34 -1.45
C MET A 22 2.82 4.52 -1.05
N HIS A 23 2.83 3.22 -1.30
CA HIS A 23 1.74 2.31 -0.91
C HIS A 23 1.58 2.25 0.60
N THR A 24 2.69 2.18 1.35
CA THR A 24 2.69 2.22 2.82
C THR A 24 2.05 3.51 3.34
N ASP A 25 2.45 4.66 2.80
CA ASP A 25 1.91 5.96 3.19
C ASP A 25 0.42 6.08 2.84
N GLN A 26 -0.01 5.55 1.70
CA GLN A 26 -1.41 5.51 1.31
C GLN A 26 -2.26 4.66 2.25
N LEU A 27 -1.79 3.45 2.59
CA LEU A 27 -2.50 2.58 3.53
C LEU A 27 -2.66 3.27 4.88
N ARG A 28 -1.57 3.82 5.40
CA ARG A 28 -1.57 4.54 6.68
C ARG A 28 -2.55 5.71 6.70
N ASN A 29 -2.58 6.52 5.64
CA ASN A 29 -3.51 7.65 5.54
C ASN A 29 -4.97 7.19 5.58
N VAL A 30 -5.29 6.06 4.95
CA VAL A 30 -6.65 5.51 4.97
C VAL A 30 -6.98 4.94 6.35
N GLU A 31 -6.06 4.25 7.01
CA GLU A 31 -6.22 3.77 8.38
C GLU A 31 -6.50 4.92 9.37
N ASP A 32 -5.70 5.99 9.29
CA ASP A 32 -5.85 7.18 10.13
C ASP A 32 -7.22 7.84 9.89
N PHE A 33 -7.66 7.94 8.62
CA PHE A 33 -8.97 8.47 8.28
C PHE A 33 -10.12 7.61 8.81
N ILE A 34 -10.03 6.28 8.70
CA ILE A 34 -11.03 5.35 9.26
C ILE A 34 -11.08 5.50 10.79
N ALA A 35 -9.93 5.63 11.45
CA ALA A 35 -9.85 5.83 12.89
C ALA A 35 -10.50 7.15 13.32
N GLU A 36 -10.26 8.24 12.60
CA GLU A 36 -10.89 9.54 12.83
C GLU A 36 -12.40 9.46 12.64
N MET A 37 -12.87 8.81 11.56
CA MET A 37 -14.30 8.59 11.32
C MET A 37 -14.94 7.79 12.45
N LYS A 38 -14.30 6.71 12.92
CA LYS A 38 -14.78 5.92 14.06
C LYS A 38 -14.90 6.78 15.32
N MET A 39 -13.91 7.62 15.60
CA MET A 39 -13.95 8.54 16.74
C MET A 39 -15.13 9.52 16.64
N MET A 40 -15.38 10.09 15.46
CA MET A 40 -16.50 11.01 15.24
C MET A 40 -17.87 10.35 15.45
N VAL A 41 -18.07 9.12 14.95
CA VAL A 41 -19.38 8.44 15.06
C VAL A 41 -19.64 7.80 16.42
N THR A 42 -18.59 7.58 17.22
CA THR A 42 -18.69 7.03 18.59
C THR A 42 -18.67 8.12 19.67
N SER A 43 -18.22 9.33 19.33
CA SER A 43 -18.26 10.50 20.21
C SER A 43 -19.69 10.80 20.67
N GLN A 44 -19.87 10.85 22.00
CA GLN A 44 -21.17 11.11 22.64
C GLN A 44 -21.76 12.48 22.31
N GLU A 45 -20.95 13.42 21.79
CA GLU A 45 -21.38 14.80 21.52
C GLU A 45 -21.76 15.08 20.06
N ILE A 46 -21.40 14.21 19.10
CA ILE A 46 -21.49 14.54 17.66
C ILE A 46 -22.58 13.74 16.93
N PHE A 47 -22.66 12.42 17.13
CA PHE A 47 -23.48 11.56 16.26
C PHE A 47 -24.07 10.33 16.97
N TRP A 48 -24.40 10.44 18.26
CA TRP A 48 -24.92 9.31 19.04
C TRP A 48 -26.42 9.04 18.76
N ALA A 49 -26.75 8.72 17.50
CA ALA A 49 -28.10 8.35 17.06
C ALA A 49 -28.26 6.81 16.97
N ASN A 50 -28.21 6.14 18.13
CA ASN A 50 -28.69 4.79 18.47
C ASN A 50 -28.39 3.59 17.52
N LYS A 51 -28.87 3.59 16.25
CA LYS A 51 -28.69 2.48 15.29
C LYS A 51 -27.86 2.85 14.07
N THR A 52 -27.86 4.12 13.67
CA THR A 52 -27.12 4.58 12.49
C THR A 52 -25.62 4.64 12.80
N SER A 53 -25.24 5.09 14.00
CA SER A 53 -23.86 5.08 14.47
C SER A 53 -23.29 3.66 14.54
N ALA A 54 -24.06 2.70 15.06
CA ALA A 54 -23.65 1.29 15.11
C ALA A 54 -23.37 0.72 13.70
N LYS A 55 -24.28 0.93 12.75
CA LYS A 55 -24.06 0.49 11.36
C LYS A 55 -22.90 1.19 10.67
N MET A 56 -22.64 2.46 10.99
CA MET A 56 -21.47 3.19 10.49
C MET A 56 -20.17 2.61 11.06
N VAL A 57 -20.15 2.23 12.34
CA VAL A 57 -19.02 1.52 12.95
C VAL A 57 -18.81 0.17 12.26
N ASP A 58 -19.87 -0.63 12.06
CA ASP A 58 -19.77 -1.92 11.37
C ASP A 58 -19.22 -1.76 9.94
N MET A 59 -19.65 -0.73 9.20
CA MET A 59 -19.12 -0.43 7.87
C MET A 59 -17.64 -0.03 7.92
N LEU A 60 -17.23 0.78 8.90
CA LEU A 60 -15.83 1.18 9.08
C LEU A 60 -14.96 -0.01 9.53
N ASP A 61 -15.53 -0.98 10.26
CA ASP A 61 -14.86 -2.24 10.59
C ASP A 61 -14.64 -3.12 9.36
N VAL A 62 -15.64 -3.26 8.49
CA VAL A 62 -15.48 -3.98 7.21
C VAL A 62 -14.42 -3.31 6.33
N LEU A 63 -14.42 -1.98 6.26
CA LEU A 63 -13.38 -1.24 5.54
C LEU A 63 -11.99 -1.54 6.11
N SER A 64 -11.84 -1.45 7.43
CA SER A 64 -10.55 -1.63 8.12
C SER A 64 -10.03 -3.07 8.09
N ASN A 65 -10.90 -4.08 8.19
CA ASN A 65 -10.49 -5.47 8.40
C ASN A 65 -10.52 -6.29 7.11
N ASP A 66 -11.48 -6.05 6.23
CA ASP A 66 -11.66 -6.86 5.03
C ASP A 66 -11.04 -6.16 3.82
N ILE A 67 -11.41 -4.90 3.60
CA ILE A 67 -11.01 -4.17 2.40
C ILE A 67 -9.54 -3.75 2.47
N MET A 68 -9.09 -3.18 3.58
CA MET A 68 -7.69 -2.75 3.73
C MET A 68 -6.70 -3.90 3.57
N THR A 69 -7.00 -5.08 4.11
CA THR A 69 -6.17 -6.29 3.92
C THR A 69 -6.09 -6.71 2.45
N LEU A 70 -7.19 -6.60 1.70
CA LEU A 70 -7.17 -6.87 0.25
C LEU A 70 -6.35 -5.83 -0.53
N VAL A 71 -6.42 -4.56 -0.13
CA VAL A 71 -5.62 -3.49 -0.76
C VAL A 71 -4.13 -3.69 -0.47
N GLU A 72 -3.77 -4.00 0.77
CA GLU A 72 -2.39 -4.32 1.15
C GLU A 72 -1.85 -5.50 0.35
N GLN A 73 -2.64 -6.58 0.21
CA GLN A 73 -2.24 -7.72 -0.62
C GLN A 73 -2.04 -7.33 -2.09
N ALA A 74 -2.95 -6.50 -2.65
CA ALA A 74 -2.81 -6.04 -4.03
C ALA A 74 -1.54 -5.19 -4.25
N PHE A 75 -1.16 -4.36 -3.26
CA PHE A 75 0.10 -3.61 -3.29
C PHE A 75 1.32 -4.52 -3.23
N GLN A 76 1.32 -5.51 -2.33
CA GLN A 76 2.39 -6.51 -2.25
C GLN A 76 2.53 -7.31 -3.55
N ASP A 77 1.41 -7.73 -4.15
CA ASP A 77 1.40 -8.46 -5.43
C ASP A 77 1.95 -7.60 -6.57
N SER A 78 1.58 -6.30 -6.60
CA SER A 78 2.10 -5.35 -7.58
C SER A 78 3.61 -5.14 -7.42
N GLU A 79 4.09 -4.97 -6.19
CA GLU A 79 5.51 -4.81 -5.88
C GLU A 79 6.32 -6.05 -6.26
N ALA A 80 5.80 -7.25 -5.97
CA ALA A 80 6.39 -8.50 -6.41
C ALA A 80 6.42 -8.62 -7.95
N GLY A 81 5.34 -8.21 -8.62
CA GLY A 81 5.27 -8.15 -10.08
C GLY A 81 6.34 -7.24 -10.69
N VAL A 82 6.50 -6.04 -10.16
CA VAL A 82 7.52 -5.07 -10.59
C VAL A 82 8.93 -5.62 -10.33
N ALA A 83 9.19 -6.19 -9.16
CA ALA A 83 10.48 -6.80 -8.83
C ALA A 83 10.84 -7.96 -9.79
N ASN A 84 9.86 -8.81 -10.13
CA ASN A 84 10.04 -9.91 -11.09
C ASN A 84 10.33 -9.40 -12.52
N MET A 85 9.66 -8.32 -12.94
CA MET A 85 9.93 -7.67 -14.23
C MET A 85 11.36 -7.12 -14.29
N ILE A 86 11.81 -6.46 -13.23
CA ILE A 86 13.17 -5.92 -13.11
C ILE A 86 14.18 -7.06 -13.19
N ALA A 87 14.01 -8.12 -12.39
CA ALA A 87 14.90 -9.27 -12.39
C ALA A 87 15.01 -9.94 -13.77
N SER A 88 13.88 -10.06 -14.47
CA SER A 88 13.83 -10.61 -15.84
C SER A 88 14.55 -9.72 -16.85
N THR A 89 14.39 -8.39 -16.71
CA THR A 89 15.04 -7.40 -17.57
C THR A 89 16.56 -7.42 -17.37
N VAL A 90 17.02 -7.40 -16.13
CA VAL A 90 18.45 -7.49 -15.78
C VAL A 90 19.05 -8.79 -16.32
N THR A 91 18.37 -9.92 -16.13
CA THR A 91 18.83 -11.22 -16.65
C THR A 91 18.96 -11.21 -18.18
N THR A 92 18.00 -10.62 -18.88
CA THR A 92 18.01 -10.52 -20.35
C THR A 92 19.13 -9.61 -20.85
N ASP A 93 19.30 -8.44 -20.24
CA ASP A 93 20.37 -7.49 -20.57
C ASP A 93 21.76 -8.13 -20.35
N THR A 94 21.91 -8.97 -19.32
CA THR A 94 23.17 -9.67 -19.04
C THR A 94 23.44 -10.82 -20.01
N ALA A 95 22.41 -11.48 -20.55
CA ALA A 95 22.55 -12.58 -21.50
C ALA A 95 22.82 -12.11 -22.94
N CYS A 96 22.43 -10.88 -23.28
CA CYS A 96 22.60 -10.26 -24.60
C CYS A 96 23.83 -9.32 -24.69
N GLY A 97 24.54 -9.11 -23.58
CA GLY A 97 25.72 -8.24 -23.46
C GLY A 97 27.06 -8.94 -23.61
#